data_AF-A0A5A9YWU4-F1
#
_entry.id   AF-A0A5A9YWU4-F1
#
_cell.length_a   1.000
_cell.length_b   1.000
_cell.length_c   1.000
_cell.angle_alpha   90.00
_cell.angle_beta   90.00
_cell.angle_gamma   90.00
#
_symmetry.space_group_name_H-M   'P 1'
#
loop_
_entity.id
_entity.type
_entity.pdbx_description
1 polymer ?
#
loop_
_entity_poly.entity_id
_entity_poly.type
_entity_poly.pdbx_seq_one_letter_code
_entity_poly.pdbx_strand_id
1 'polypeptide(L)'
;LCPELGITIPVGKDSMSMKTRWQDNGEDKSVTSPVSLIVTGFAPVADVRQSLTPQLRLDKGETDLILIDLGRGKNRLGGSILAQVHGKLGRAVPDVDDAEDLKAFFAVIQGLNADGHILAYHDRSDGGLITSVLEMAFAGHCGVELNLDALADSREELAAVLFSEELGAVIQVREGATP
;
A
#
# COMPACT_ATOMS: atom_id res chain seq x y z
N LEU A 1 2.67 4.88 -18.04
CA LEU A 1 3.19 4.82 -16.66
C LEU A 1 4.72 4.87 -16.55
N CYS A 2 5.51 3.80 -16.74
CA CYS A 2 6.96 3.85 -16.44
C CYS A 2 7.74 5.01 -17.10
N PRO A 3 7.53 5.34 -18.40
CA PRO A 3 8.16 6.51 -19.01
C PRO A 3 7.76 7.85 -18.35
N GLU A 4 6.50 8.01 -17.93
CA GLU A 4 6.01 9.21 -17.25
C GLU A 4 6.66 9.37 -15.86
N LEU A 5 6.85 8.24 -15.16
CA LEU A 5 7.55 8.18 -13.89
C LEU A 5 9.08 8.33 -14.03
N GLY A 6 9.63 8.25 -15.25
CA GLY A 6 11.07 8.21 -15.48
C GLY A 6 11.76 6.93 -14.99
N ILE A 7 11.01 5.82 -14.87
CA ILE A 7 11.52 4.52 -14.42
C ILE A 7 11.87 3.67 -15.63
N THR A 8 13.13 3.25 -15.70
CA THR A 8 13.60 2.34 -16.75
C THR A 8 13.31 0.89 -16.36
N ILE A 9 12.93 0.06 -17.33
CA ILE A 9 12.87 -1.41 -17.19
C ILE A 9 14.06 -1.99 -17.98
N PRO A 10 15.26 -2.09 -17.38
CA PRO A 10 16.46 -2.50 -18.11
C PRO A 10 16.59 -4.02 -18.29
N VAL A 11 15.79 -4.80 -17.57
CA VAL A 11 15.85 -6.27 -17.56
C VAL A 11 14.46 -6.84 -17.28
N GLY A 12 14.20 -8.06 -17.74
CA GLY A 12 12.97 -8.79 -17.47
C GLY A 12 13.09 -10.27 -17.83
N LYS A 13 12.06 -11.04 -17.46
CA LYS A 13 11.88 -12.45 -17.82
C LYS A 13 10.39 -12.76 -17.93
N ASP A 14 10.03 -13.71 -18.78
CA ASP A 14 8.68 -14.22 -18.93
C ASP A 14 8.56 -15.71 -18.60
N SER A 15 7.36 -16.13 -18.20
CA SER A 15 6.94 -17.51 -18.03
C SER A 15 5.51 -17.65 -18.56
N MET A 16 5.36 -18.28 -19.72
CA MET A 16 4.14 -18.17 -20.54
C MET A 16 3.17 -19.35 -20.41
N SER A 17 3.47 -20.34 -19.56
CA SER A 17 2.68 -21.58 -19.43
C SER A 17 2.19 -21.83 -18.00
N MET A 18 1.70 -20.78 -17.33
CA MET A 18 1.22 -20.84 -15.93
C MET A 18 -0.18 -21.46 -15.82
N LYS A 19 -0.28 -22.74 -16.17
CA LYS A 19 -1.52 -23.53 -16.13
C LYS A 19 -1.20 -25.00 -15.86
N THR A 20 -2.01 -25.61 -15.01
CA THR A 20 -1.96 -27.05 -14.72
C THR A 20 -3.27 -27.71 -15.09
N ARG A 21 -3.20 -28.89 -15.72
CA ARG A 21 -4.34 -29.75 -16.06
C ARG A 21 -4.09 -31.15 -15.50
N TRP A 22 -5.14 -31.79 -14.99
CA TRP A 22 -5.08 -33.16 -14.49
C TRP A 22 -6.45 -33.82 -14.57
N GLN A 23 -6.50 -35.14 -14.40
CA GLN A 23 -7.76 -35.86 -14.20
C GLN A 23 -7.94 -36.21 -12.73
N ASP A 24 -9.17 -36.05 -12.24
CA ASP A 24 -9.55 -36.38 -10.87
C ASP A 24 -10.91 -37.09 -10.90
N ASN A 25 -10.96 -38.35 -10.44
CA ASN A 25 -12.15 -39.21 -10.50
C ASN A 25 -12.83 -39.30 -11.89
N GLY A 26 -12.03 -39.28 -12.96
CA GLY A 26 -12.53 -39.31 -14.33
C GLY A 26 -13.02 -37.95 -14.87
N GLU A 27 -12.90 -36.87 -14.09
CA GLU A 27 -13.20 -35.51 -14.52
C GLU A 27 -11.93 -34.76 -14.90
N ASP A 28 -11.97 -34.03 -16.02
CA ASP A 28 -10.90 -33.12 -16.42
C ASP A 28 -10.93 -31.86 -15.54
N LYS A 29 -9.84 -31.57 -14.84
CA LYS A 29 -9.66 -30.37 -14.02
C LYS A 29 -8.55 -29.49 -14.55
N SER A 30 -8.67 -28.18 -14.30
CA SER A 30 -7.60 -27.24 -14.60
C SER A 30 -7.58 -26.06 -13.64
N VAL A 31 -6.37 -25.58 -13.32
CA VAL A 31 -6.13 -24.33 -12.60
C VAL A 31 -5.23 -23.47 -13.47
N THR A 32 -5.63 -22.22 -13.65
CA THR A 32 -4.92 -21.24 -14.48
C THR A 32 -4.57 -20.05 -13.59
N SER A 33 -3.30 -19.66 -13.56
CA SER A 33 -2.89 -18.46 -12.84
C SER A 33 -3.45 -17.20 -13.52
N PRO A 34 -3.76 -16.14 -12.76
CA PRO A 34 -3.93 -14.81 -13.34
C PRO A 34 -2.68 -14.36 -14.09
N VAL A 35 -2.79 -13.30 -14.88
CA VAL A 35 -1.61 -12.59 -15.34
C VAL A 35 -0.90 -12.02 -14.11
N SER A 36 0.34 -12.46 -13.87
CA SER A 36 1.10 -12.11 -12.67
C SER A 36 2.36 -11.34 -13.06
N LEU A 37 2.29 -10.02 -12.95
CA LEU A 37 3.45 -9.15 -13.08
C LEU A 37 4.13 -9.02 -11.71
N ILE A 38 5.41 -9.37 -11.63
CA ILE A 38 6.26 -9.09 -10.47
C ILE A 38 7.26 -8.02 -10.87
N VAL A 39 7.25 -6.88 -10.19
CA VAL A 39 8.19 -5.77 -10.39
C VAL A 39 9.18 -5.76 -9.23
N THR A 40 10.48 -5.66 -9.52
CA THR A 40 11.53 -5.49 -8.52
C THR A 40 12.26 -4.17 -8.78
N GLY A 41 12.22 -3.26 -7.81
CA GLY A 41 12.91 -1.98 -7.88
C GLY A 41 14.36 -2.06 -7.39
N PHE A 42 15.27 -1.35 -8.06
CA PHE A 42 16.66 -1.20 -7.64
C PHE A 42 17.02 0.29 -7.68
N ALA A 43 17.63 0.81 -6.61
CA ALA A 43 18.06 2.19 -6.52
C ALA A 43 19.35 2.32 -5.70
N PRO A 44 20.25 3.27 -6.05
CA PRO A 44 21.36 3.62 -5.17
C PRO A 44 20.82 4.29 -3.89
N VAL A 45 21.37 3.90 -2.75
CA VAL A 45 21.03 4.48 -1.44
C VAL A 45 22.14 5.44 -1.04
N ALA A 46 21.80 6.72 -0.85
CA ALA A 46 22.77 7.74 -0.47
C ALA A 46 23.23 7.57 1.00
N ASP A 47 22.30 7.25 1.90
CA ASP A 47 22.60 6.97 3.32
C ASP A 47 21.63 5.92 3.86
N VAL A 48 22.15 4.74 4.23
CA VAL A 48 21.35 3.62 4.76
C VAL A 48 20.79 3.88 6.16
N ARG A 49 21.32 4.88 6.89
CA ARG A 49 20.86 5.21 8.24
C ARG A 49 19.53 5.97 8.25
N GLN A 50 19.15 6.54 7.10
CA GLN A 50 17.90 7.26 6.92
C GLN A 50 16.75 6.35 6.46
N SER A 51 16.94 5.04 6.43
CA SER A 51 15.86 4.11 6.10
C SER A 51 14.79 4.12 7.20
N LEU A 52 13.56 4.45 6.79
CA LEU A 52 12.38 4.40 7.65
C LEU A 52 11.86 2.96 7.76
N THR A 53 11.14 2.67 8.85
CA THR A 53 10.48 1.39 9.08
C THR A 53 9.05 1.63 9.59
N PRO A 54 8.21 0.58 9.63
CA PRO A 54 6.89 0.68 10.25
C PRO A 54 6.89 0.92 11.77
N GLN A 55 8.04 0.83 12.44
CA GLN A 55 8.10 0.93 13.90
C GLN A 55 7.69 2.31 14.40
N LEU A 56 6.49 2.41 14.98
CA LEU A 56 6.01 3.61 15.64
C LEU A 56 6.93 4.02 16.81
N ARG A 57 7.19 5.31 16.88
CA ARG A 57 8.14 5.92 17.82
C ARG A 57 7.39 6.63 18.94
N LEU A 58 7.38 6.02 20.12
CA LEU A 58 6.77 6.59 21.33
C LEU A 58 7.73 7.49 22.13
N ASP A 59 9.03 7.47 21.79
CA ASP A 59 10.08 8.26 22.44
C ASP A 59 10.25 9.66 21.84
N LYS A 60 9.29 10.12 21.03
CA LYS A 60 9.39 11.35 20.22
C LYS A 60 8.43 12.46 20.63
N GLY A 61 7.77 12.31 21.78
CA GLY A 61 6.71 13.20 22.25
C GLY A 61 5.40 12.88 21.56
N GLU A 62 4.51 13.87 21.48
CA GLU A 62 3.25 13.74 20.76
C GLU A 62 3.50 13.64 19.24
N THR A 63 2.74 12.77 18.58
CA THR A 63 2.92 12.44 17.16
C THR A 63 1.58 12.18 16.49
N ASP A 64 1.50 12.54 15.21
CA ASP A 64 0.33 12.27 14.38
C ASP A 64 0.62 11.15 13.36
N LEU A 65 -0.44 10.43 13.01
CA LEU A 65 -0.45 9.52 11.87
C LEU A 65 -1.19 10.18 10.70
N ILE A 66 -0.55 10.22 9.54
CA ILE A 66 -1.12 10.81 8.34
C ILE A 66 -1.22 9.74 7.26
N LEU A 67 -2.44 9.52 6.77
CA LEU A 67 -2.70 8.75 5.57
C LEU A 67 -2.48 9.63 4.33
N ILE A 68 -1.63 9.17 3.43
CA ILE A 68 -1.52 9.70 2.07
C ILE A 68 -2.27 8.77 1.14
N ASP A 69 -3.48 9.16 0.76
CA ASP A 69 -4.38 8.37 -0.08
C ASP A 69 -4.25 8.73 -1.57
N LEU A 70 -3.51 7.94 -2.33
CA LEU A 70 -3.41 8.11 -3.80
C LEU A 70 -4.62 7.54 -4.54
N GLY A 71 -5.52 6.83 -3.85
CA GLY A 71 -6.81 6.40 -4.37
C GLY A 71 -7.86 7.51 -4.42
N ARG A 72 -7.59 8.68 -3.82
CA ARG A 72 -8.45 9.88 -3.82
C ARG A 72 -9.89 9.59 -3.38
N GLY A 73 -10.05 8.76 -2.34
CA GLY A 73 -11.34 8.35 -1.78
C GLY A 73 -12.14 7.37 -2.63
N LYS A 74 -11.59 6.83 -3.73
CA LYS A 74 -12.31 5.84 -4.57
C LYS A 74 -12.57 4.52 -3.87
N ASN A 75 -11.73 4.16 -2.90
CA ASN A 75 -11.90 3.03 -1.99
C ASN A 75 -12.30 1.72 -2.71
N ARG A 76 -11.59 1.38 -3.80
CA ARG A 76 -11.92 0.24 -4.66
C ARG A 76 -11.59 -1.09 -3.96
N LEU A 77 -12.57 -2.00 -3.89
CA LEU A 77 -12.47 -3.30 -3.20
C LEU A 77 -12.37 -4.51 -4.14
N GLY A 78 -12.33 -4.29 -5.46
CA GLY A 78 -12.11 -5.37 -6.41
C GLY A 78 -10.70 -5.91 -6.29
N GLY A 79 -10.57 -7.24 -6.29
CA GLY A 79 -9.29 -7.94 -6.19
C GLY A 79 -8.69 -7.99 -4.78
N SER A 80 -9.29 -7.31 -3.80
CA SER A 80 -8.70 -7.19 -2.47
C SER A 80 -8.73 -8.50 -1.67
N ILE A 81 -7.86 -8.59 -0.66
CA ILE A 81 -7.87 -9.67 0.31
C ILE A 81 -9.22 -9.76 1.02
N LEU A 82 -9.88 -8.62 1.33
CA LEU A 82 -11.24 -8.63 1.87
C LEU A 82 -12.22 -9.35 0.94
N ALA A 83 -12.19 -9.06 -0.36
CA ALA A 83 -13.04 -9.76 -1.32
C ALA A 83 -12.70 -11.26 -1.36
N GLN A 84 -11.40 -11.59 -1.40
CA GLN A 84 -10.91 -12.97 -1.49
C GLN A 84 -11.34 -13.83 -0.30
N VAL A 85 -11.21 -13.35 0.94
CA VAL A 85 -11.62 -14.12 2.14
C VAL A 85 -13.14 -14.34 2.21
N HIS A 86 -13.91 -13.55 1.47
CA HIS A 86 -15.36 -13.74 1.30
C HIS A 86 -15.73 -14.55 0.04
N GLY A 87 -14.75 -15.14 -0.66
CA GLY A 87 -15.00 -15.90 -1.89
C GLY A 87 -15.53 -15.05 -3.03
N LYS A 88 -15.22 -13.75 -3.02
CA LYS A 88 -15.62 -12.77 -4.03
C LYS A 88 -14.39 -12.22 -4.75
N LEU A 89 -14.62 -11.66 -5.94
CA LEU A 89 -13.59 -10.90 -6.67
C LEU A 89 -13.86 -9.39 -6.66
N GLY A 90 -15.11 -8.95 -6.59
CA GLY A 90 -15.47 -7.54 -6.78
C GLY A 90 -15.37 -7.10 -8.24
N ARG A 91 -15.50 -5.79 -8.51
CA ARG A 91 -15.57 -5.23 -9.88
C ARG A 91 -14.54 -4.14 -10.15
N ALA A 92 -14.53 -3.09 -9.34
CA ALA A 92 -13.61 -1.97 -9.49
C ALA A 92 -12.35 -2.26 -8.66
N VAL A 93 -11.19 -2.33 -9.30
CA VAL A 93 -9.90 -2.62 -8.68
C VAL A 93 -9.09 -1.34 -8.48
N PRO A 94 -8.26 -1.24 -7.43
CA PRO A 94 -7.24 -0.19 -7.31
C PRO A 94 -6.38 -0.04 -8.57
N ASP A 95 -6.00 1.20 -8.90
CA ASP A 95 -5.16 1.53 -10.06
C ASP A 95 -4.49 2.90 -9.88
N VAL A 96 -3.42 3.16 -10.64
CA VAL A 96 -2.78 4.49 -10.73
C VAL A 96 -3.65 5.38 -11.62
N ASP A 97 -4.32 6.34 -11.01
CA ASP A 97 -5.17 7.28 -11.74
C ASP A 97 -4.38 8.43 -12.38
N ASP A 98 -3.32 8.90 -11.70
CA ASP A 98 -2.42 9.95 -12.18
C ASP A 98 -0.96 9.58 -11.87
N ALA A 99 -0.13 9.52 -12.90
CA ALA A 99 1.29 9.22 -12.76
C ALA A 99 2.06 10.33 -12.03
N GLU A 100 1.63 11.60 -12.18
CA GLU A 100 2.27 12.72 -11.49
C GLU A 100 1.97 12.69 -9.99
N ASP A 101 0.79 12.26 -9.55
CA ASP A 101 0.48 12.08 -8.12
C ASP A 101 1.45 11.05 -7.49
N LEU A 102 1.71 9.92 -8.17
CA LEU A 102 2.65 8.90 -7.68
C LEU A 102 4.10 9.40 -7.64
N LYS A 103 4.51 10.19 -8.64
CA LYS A 103 5.84 10.79 -8.71
C LYS A 103 6.04 11.88 -7.65
N ALA A 104 5.03 12.73 -7.45
CA ALA A 104 5.00 13.74 -6.42
C ALA A 104 5.04 13.12 -5.02
N PHE A 105 4.25 12.06 -4.80
CA PHE A 105 4.30 11.26 -3.57
C PHE A 105 5.72 10.80 -3.24
N PHE A 106 6.39 10.14 -4.19
CA PHE A 106 7.77 9.69 -3.99
C PHE A 106 8.72 10.86 -3.68
N ALA A 107 8.64 11.96 -4.43
CA ALA A 107 9.50 13.12 -4.21
C ALA A 107 9.29 13.77 -2.83
N VAL A 108 8.03 13.91 -2.40
CA VAL A 108 7.68 14.49 -1.10
C VAL A 108 8.15 13.60 0.04
N ILE A 109 7.92 12.29 -0.03
CA ILE A 109 8.41 11.34 1.00
C ILE A 109 9.93 11.39 1.12
N GLN A 110 10.64 11.43 -0.01
CA GLN A 110 12.10 11.53 -0.01
C GLN A 110 12.59 12.84 0.62
N GLY A 111 11.94 13.98 0.32
CA GLY A 111 12.26 15.28 0.92
C GLY A 111 12.02 15.28 2.43
N LEU A 112 10.83 14.88 2.87
CA LEU A 112 10.47 14.82 4.29
C LEU A 112 11.38 13.87 5.08
N ASN A 113 11.79 12.74 4.49
CA ASN A 113 12.74 11.83 5.13
C ASN A 113 14.14 12.44 5.24
N ALA A 114 14.63 13.09 4.17
CA ALA A 114 15.93 13.75 4.16
C ALA A 114 16.02 14.86 5.22
N ASP A 115 14.93 15.60 5.43
CA ASP A 115 14.80 16.64 6.44
C ASP A 115 14.52 16.10 7.86
N GLY A 116 14.32 14.78 8.01
CA GLY A 116 14.08 14.13 9.30
C GLY A 116 12.69 14.38 9.89
N HIS A 117 11.71 14.70 9.05
CA HIS A 117 10.33 14.97 9.46
C HIS A 117 9.49 13.70 9.67
N ILE A 118 9.88 12.58 9.05
CA ILE A 118 9.18 11.30 9.19
C ILE A 118 9.84 10.44 10.27
N LEU A 119 9.04 9.93 11.20
CA LEU A 119 9.47 9.06 12.30
C LEU A 119 9.32 7.57 11.98
N ALA A 120 8.25 7.23 11.26
CA ALA A 120 7.92 5.88 10.80
C ALA A 120 7.13 5.95 9.48
N TYR A 121 7.24 4.92 8.65
CA TYR A 121 6.58 4.84 7.35
C TYR A 121 6.12 3.40 7.10
N HIS A 122 4.90 3.23 6.59
CA HIS A 122 4.43 1.98 6.03
C HIS A 122 3.52 2.25 4.82
N ASP A 123 3.76 1.58 3.70
CA ASP A 123 2.87 1.63 2.55
C ASP A 123 1.54 0.90 2.80
N ARG A 124 0.53 1.27 2.00
CA ARG A 124 -0.74 0.54 1.90
C ARG A 124 -0.68 -0.46 0.76
N SER A 125 -0.95 -1.72 1.07
CA SER A 125 -0.96 -2.85 0.13
C SER A 125 -2.02 -3.87 0.53
N ASP A 126 -1.68 -5.17 0.63
CA ASP A 126 -2.63 -6.25 0.91
C ASP A 126 -3.34 -6.05 2.27
N GLY A 127 -4.67 -6.09 2.26
CA GLY A 127 -5.50 -5.84 3.44
C GLY A 127 -5.74 -4.36 3.77
N GLY A 128 -5.13 -3.43 3.03
CA GLY A 128 -5.47 -2.01 3.07
C GLY A 128 -4.94 -1.25 4.28
N LEU A 129 -5.55 -0.08 4.54
CA LEU A 129 -5.15 0.86 5.60
C LEU A 129 -5.06 0.18 6.97
N ILE A 130 -6.03 -0.68 7.29
CA ILE A 130 -6.07 -1.32 8.61
C ILE A 130 -4.87 -2.23 8.84
N THR A 131 -4.46 -3.00 7.83
CA THR A 131 -3.27 -3.86 7.93
C THR A 131 -2.02 -3.01 8.12
N SER A 132 -1.81 -1.98 7.29
CA SER A 132 -0.65 -1.09 7.42
C SER A 132 -0.53 -0.50 8.81
N VAL A 133 -1.64 0.02 9.37
CA VAL A 133 -1.63 0.59 10.73
C VAL A 133 -1.37 -0.47 11.80
N LEU A 134 -1.99 -1.65 11.68
CA LEU A 134 -1.77 -2.75 12.63
C LEU A 134 -0.33 -3.24 12.60
N GLU A 135 0.28 -3.37 11.43
CA GLU A 135 1.70 -3.74 11.27
C GLU A 135 2.63 -2.69 11.88
N MET A 136 2.31 -1.40 11.71
CA MET A 136 3.01 -0.32 12.39
C MET A 136 2.89 -0.42 13.93
N ALA A 137 1.68 -0.70 14.43
CA ALA A 137 1.42 -0.89 15.86
C ALA A 137 2.15 -2.12 16.43
N PHE A 138 2.21 -3.21 15.67
CA PHE A 138 2.97 -4.41 16.05
C PHE A 138 4.47 -4.12 16.12
N ALA A 139 5.01 -3.42 15.12
CA ALA A 139 6.43 -3.03 15.10
C ALA A 139 6.78 -2.05 16.23
N GLY A 140 5.88 -1.14 16.57
CA GLY A 140 6.00 -0.19 17.70
C GLY A 140 5.67 -0.78 19.07
N HIS A 141 5.06 -1.96 19.11
CA HIS A 141 4.49 -2.58 20.31
C HIS A 141 3.60 -1.61 21.11
N CYS A 142 2.66 -0.96 20.42
CA CYS A 142 1.80 0.07 20.99
C CYS A 142 0.35 -0.06 20.53
N GLY A 143 -0.53 0.73 21.16
CA GLY A 143 -1.87 1.00 20.63
C GLY A 143 -1.85 2.16 19.65
N VAL A 144 -2.95 2.32 18.90
CA VAL A 144 -3.20 3.45 18.00
C VAL A 144 -4.64 3.90 18.17
N GLU A 145 -4.86 5.20 18.11
CA GLU A 145 -6.19 5.79 18.02
C GLU A 145 -6.35 6.34 16.61
N LEU A 146 -7.40 5.88 15.90
CA LEU A 146 -7.69 6.31 14.54
C LEU A 146 -9.01 7.07 14.52
N ASN A 147 -8.96 8.33 14.11
CA ASN A 147 -10.15 9.06 13.70
C ASN A 147 -10.34 8.90 12.18
N LEU A 148 -11.51 8.38 11.77
CA LEU A 148 -11.85 8.13 10.37
C LEU A 148 -12.97 9.04 9.86
N ASP A 149 -13.40 10.03 10.64
CA ASP A 149 -14.54 10.91 10.32
C ASP A 149 -14.29 11.71 9.03
N ALA A 150 -13.03 11.99 8.70
CA ALA A 150 -12.64 12.67 7.46
C ALA A 150 -12.60 11.74 6.23
N LEU A 151 -12.69 10.42 6.42
CA LEU A 151 -12.54 9.41 5.37
C LEU A 151 -13.84 8.66 5.07
N ALA A 152 -14.78 8.61 6.02
CA ALA A 152 -16.06 7.93 5.89
C ALA A 152 -17.19 8.80 6.43
N ASP A 153 -18.20 9.08 5.60
CA ASP A 153 -19.39 9.82 6.00
C ASP A 153 -20.44 8.91 6.68
N SER A 154 -20.30 7.59 6.50
CA SER A 154 -21.21 6.60 7.06
C SER A 154 -20.52 5.30 7.47
N ARG A 155 -21.21 4.51 8.31
CA ARG A 155 -20.70 3.21 8.78
C ARG A 155 -20.51 2.21 7.64
N GLU A 156 -21.31 2.32 6.59
CA GLU A 156 -21.27 1.45 5.42
C GLU A 156 -19.99 1.64 4.59
N GLU A 157 -19.37 2.83 4.66
CA GLU A 157 -18.15 3.17 3.94
C GLU A 157 -16.88 2.69 4.65
N LEU A 158 -16.94 2.47 5.97
CA LEU A 158 -15.78 2.09 6.79
C LEU A 158 -15.05 0.87 6.26
N ALA A 159 -15.77 -0.13 5.76
CA ALA A 159 -15.15 -1.32 5.19
C ALA A 159 -14.33 -0.98 3.94
N ALA A 160 -14.82 -0.09 3.09
CA ALA A 160 -14.10 0.32 1.89
C ALA A 160 -12.87 1.17 2.23
N VAL A 161 -13.01 2.10 3.18
CA VAL A 161 -11.89 2.93 3.68
C VAL A 161 -10.78 2.08 4.28
N LEU A 162 -11.13 1.12 5.15
CA LEU A 162 -10.17 0.33 5.90
C LEU A 162 -9.47 -0.73 5.05
N PHE A 163 -10.18 -1.36 4.11
CA PHE A 163 -9.71 -2.55 3.40
C PHE A 163 -9.47 -2.34 1.90
N SER A 164 -9.63 -1.11 1.38
CA SER A 164 -9.20 -0.83 0.01
C SER A 164 -7.67 -0.87 -0.08
N GLU A 165 -7.19 -1.50 -1.15
CA GLU A 165 -5.76 -1.71 -1.43
C GLU A 165 -5.28 -0.69 -2.47
N GLU A 166 -5.84 0.52 -2.38
CA GLU A 166 -5.40 1.69 -3.12
C GLU A 166 -3.95 2.03 -2.78
N LEU A 167 -3.23 2.65 -3.71
CA LEU A 167 -1.86 3.08 -3.44
C LEU A 167 -1.83 4.18 -2.36
N GLY A 168 -0.76 4.22 -1.57
CA GLY A 168 -0.62 5.20 -0.51
C GLY A 168 0.32 4.73 0.59
N ALA A 169 0.38 5.51 1.66
CA ALA A 169 1.16 5.16 2.84
C ALA A 169 0.60 5.83 4.09
N VAL A 170 0.94 5.29 5.24
CA VAL A 170 0.80 5.93 6.55
C VAL A 170 2.19 6.36 7.01
N ILE A 171 2.31 7.63 7.39
CA ILE A 171 3.52 8.18 7.99
C ILE A 171 3.24 8.64 9.42
N GLN A 172 4.22 8.44 10.30
CA GLN A 172 4.24 9.06 11.63
C GLN A 172 5.10 10.31 11.58
N VAL A 173 4.58 11.43 12.08
CA VAL A 173 5.29 12.71 12.20
C VAL A 173 5.16 13.25 13.62
N ARG A 174 6.00 14.21 14.01
CA ARG A 174 5.79 14.94 15.27
C ARG A 174 4.55 15.83 15.16
N GLU A 175 3.80 15.97 16.25
CA GLU A 175 2.68 16.90 16.29
C GLU A 175 3.15 18.33 15.95
N GLY A 176 2.39 19.04 15.11
CA GLY A 176 2.73 20.40 14.65
C GLY A 176 3.88 20.49 13.64
N ALA A 177 4.39 19.35 13.13
CA ALA A 177 5.37 19.34 12.04
C ALA A 177 4.74 19.62 10.66
N THR A 178 3.41 19.54 10.56
CA THR A 178 2.62 20.00 9.42
C THR A 178 2.06 21.40 9.70
N PRO A 179 2.14 22.34 8.73
CA PRO A 179 1.65 23.72 8.89
C PRO A 179 0.17 23.84 9.25
#